data_AF-A0A936E2E9-F1
#
_entry.id   AF-A0A936E2E9-F1
#
_cell.length_a   1.000
_cell.length_b   1.000
_cell.length_c   1.000
_cell.angle_alpha   90.00
_cell.angle_beta   90.00
_cell.angle_gamma   90.00
#
_symmetry.space_group_name_H-M   'P 1'
#
loop_
_entity.id
_entity.type
_entity.pdbx_description
1 polymer ?
#
loop_
_entity_poly.entity_id
_entity_poly.type
_entity_poly.pdbx_seq_one_letter_code
_entity_poly.pdbx_strand_id
1 'polypeptide(L)'
;MNQLYRVIWVVCLLATAVLFSAPPRPAYAATFVVTKTADTADGTCDADCSLREAIIAANAAAGADVITVPAGTYTLSIAGTGENAGATGDLDITGNLTINGAGASTTIINANSIDRVFHGVTTAGTTLIVAISDITIRGGNLPAGITNMGGGFASDSTTTGNTNLTLNNVQISNNTTGNNGGAVGFIKNAGAANHVLTITNSTIANNLALNGGGLVVMGALSMSHLAPFPPTEPPRMAGVFTLQAIHQPSVWLTAQSVATQPMAMVAV
;
A
#
# COMPACT_ATOMS: atom_id res chain seq x y z
N MET A 1 -59.04 -5.09 45.26
CA MET A 1 -58.35 -5.66 44.08
C MET A 1 -57.48 -4.59 43.39
N ASN A 2 -56.41 -4.05 44.02
CA ASN A 2 -55.60 -3.00 43.37
C ASN A 2 -54.18 -2.79 43.92
N GLN A 3 -53.51 -3.82 44.47
CA GLN A 3 -52.14 -3.68 44.99
C GLN A 3 -51.18 -4.81 44.56
N LEU A 4 -51.58 -5.71 43.64
CA LEU A 4 -50.80 -6.92 43.31
C LEU A 4 -50.10 -6.91 41.94
N TYR A 5 -50.25 -5.86 41.12
CA TYR A 5 -49.69 -5.84 39.75
C TYR A 5 -48.38 -5.05 39.57
N ARG A 6 -47.88 -4.35 40.60
CA ARG A 6 -46.68 -3.49 40.46
C ARG A 6 -45.35 -4.19 40.75
N VAL A 7 -45.35 -5.44 41.22
CA VAL A 7 -44.13 -6.15 41.61
C VAL A 7 -43.60 -7.09 40.52
N ILE A 8 -44.38 -7.37 39.47
CA ILE A 8 -44.01 -8.36 38.43
C ILE A 8 -43.09 -7.76 37.34
N TRP A 9 -42.97 -6.44 37.22
CA TRP A 9 -42.10 -5.81 36.20
C TRP A 9 -40.66 -5.56 36.65
N VAL A 10 -40.34 -5.66 37.95
CA VAL A 10 -38.99 -5.34 38.45
C VAL A 10 -38.07 -6.56 38.50
N VAL A 11 -38.62 -7.78 38.46
CA VAL A 11 -37.82 -9.01 38.56
C VAL A 11 -37.36 -9.55 37.18
N CYS A 12 -37.99 -9.13 36.07
CA CYS A 12 -37.54 -9.51 34.72
C CYS A 12 -36.50 -8.55 34.09
N LEU A 13 -36.14 -7.44 34.76
CA LEU A 13 -35.19 -6.44 34.25
C LEU A 13 -33.81 -6.51 34.93
N LEU A 14 -33.54 -7.59 35.67
CA LEU A 14 -32.26 -7.86 36.35
C LEU A 14 -31.63 -9.20 35.91
N ALA A 15 -32.04 -9.76 34.77
CA ALA A 15 -31.55 -11.06 34.29
C ALA A 15 -31.00 -11.07 32.85
N THR A 16 -30.86 -9.92 32.17
CA THR A 16 -30.36 -9.87 30.77
C THR A 16 -29.24 -8.85 30.57
N ALA A 17 -28.43 -8.59 31.60
CA ALA A 17 -27.24 -7.76 31.48
C ALA A 17 -26.02 -8.42 32.15
N VAL A 18 -25.91 -9.74 32.07
CA VAL A 18 -24.56 -10.33 32.02
C VAL A 18 -24.10 -10.12 30.58
N LEU A 19 -23.59 -8.90 30.32
CA LEU A 19 -22.67 -8.67 29.21
C LEU A 19 -21.64 -9.79 29.31
N PHE A 20 -21.70 -10.75 28.39
CA PHE A 20 -20.59 -11.64 28.10
C PHE A 20 -19.46 -10.70 27.63
N SER A 21 -18.71 -10.13 28.57
CA SER A 21 -17.39 -9.59 28.28
C SER A 21 -16.56 -10.82 27.94
N ALA A 22 -16.63 -11.25 26.68
CA ALA A 22 -15.67 -12.20 26.15
C ALA A 22 -14.30 -11.61 26.50
N PRO A 23 -13.44 -12.35 27.22
CA PRO A 23 -12.12 -11.84 27.53
C PRO A 23 -11.47 -11.42 26.21
N PRO A 24 -10.78 -10.25 26.16
CA PRO A 24 -10.11 -9.82 24.95
C PRO A 24 -9.23 -10.98 24.49
N ARG A 25 -9.55 -11.54 23.33
CA ARG A 25 -8.74 -12.61 22.76
C ARG A 25 -7.40 -11.97 22.44
N PRO A 26 -6.26 -12.52 22.91
CA PRO A 26 -4.97 -12.08 22.43
C PRO A 26 -4.99 -12.13 20.90
N ALA A 27 -4.76 -11.00 20.25
CA ALA A 27 -4.55 -10.93 18.82
C ALA A 27 -3.21 -11.59 18.55
N TYR A 28 -3.24 -12.81 18.02
CA TYR A 28 -2.03 -13.50 17.59
C TYR A 28 -1.74 -13.11 16.14
N ALA A 29 -0.54 -12.60 15.90
CA ALA A 29 -0.02 -12.45 14.55
C ALA A 29 -0.01 -13.83 13.86
N ALA A 30 -0.79 -13.99 12.81
CA ALA A 30 -0.77 -15.15 11.94
C ALA A 30 0.43 -15.07 10.99
N THR A 31 0.87 -16.23 10.51
CA THR A 31 1.86 -16.33 9.44
C THR A 31 1.26 -17.09 8.28
N PHE A 32 1.24 -16.47 7.10
CA PHE A 32 0.81 -17.06 5.84
C PHE A 32 2.03 -17.29 4.95
N VAL A 33 2.08 -18.44 4.28
CA VAL A 33 3.17 -18.78 3.38
C VAL A 33 2.59 -18.96 1.99
N VAL A 34 3.06 -18.16 1.04
CA VAL A 34 2.66 -18.29 -0.36
C VAL A 34 3.29 -19.56 -0.93
N THR A 35 2.51 -20.39 -1.63
CA THR A 35 2.96 -21.66 -2.21
C THR A 35 2.88 -21.71 -3.73
N LYS A 36 2.12 -20.81 -4.37
CA LYS A 36 2.02 -20.67 -5.83
C LYS A 36 2.23 -19.25 -6.31
N THR A 37 2.69 -19.11 -7.55
CA THR A 37 2.81 -17.83 -8.25
C THR A 37 1.56 -17.42 -9.02
N ALA A 38 0.64 -18.36 -9.26
CA ALA A 38 -0.61 -18.09 -9.95
C ALA A 38 -1.48 -17.15 -9.10
N ASP A 39 -2.02 -16.10 -9.73
CA ASP A 39 -2.92 -15.15 -9.10
C ASP A 39 -4.34 -15.71 -9.08
N THR A 40 -4.68 -16.38 -7.98
CA THR A 40 -6.01 -16.92 -7.69
C THR A 40 -6.56 -16.32 -6.39
N ALA A 41 -7.89 -16.40 -6.22
CA ALA A 41 -8.60 -16.00 -5.02
C ALA A 41 -9.75 -16.96 -4.76
N ASP A 42 -9.44 -18.23 -4.45
CA ASP A 42 -10.47 -19.25 -4.18
C ASP A 42 -11.09 -19.14 -2.77
N GLY A 43 -10.59 -18.20 -1.97
CA GLY A 43 -11.09 -17.86 -0.63
C GLY A 43 -10.37 -18.57 0.51
N THR A 44 -9.37 -19.42 0.23
CA THR A 44 -8.59 -20.10 1.28
C THR A 44 -7.09 -20.02 0.99
N CYS A 45 -6.30 -19.66 2.01
CA CYS A 45 -4.84 -19.79 1.96
C CYS A 45 -4.44 -21.08 2.70
N ASP A 46 -4.34 -22.19 1.97
CA ASP A 46 -3.95 -23.50 2.53
C ASP A 46 -2.64 -24.04 1.90
N ALA A 47 -2.58 -25.31 1.51
CA ALA A 47 -1.43 -25.86 0.78
C ALA A 47 -1.27 -25.21 -0.61
N ASP A 48 -2.33 -24.61 -1.15
CA ASP A 48 -2.36 -23.93 -2.44
C ASP A 48 -2.71 -22.45 -2.25
N CYS A 49 -1.77 -21.66 -1.73
CA CYS A 49 -1.97 -20.26 -1.40
C CYS A 49 -1.20 -19.33 -2.34
N SER A 50 -1.93 -18.48 -3.08
CA SER A 50 -1.40 -17.37 -3.86
C SER A 50 -1.04 -16.18 -2.96
N LEU A 51 -0.33 -15.19 -3.51
CA LEU A 51 -0.09 -13.94 -2.79
C LEU A 51 -1.40 -13.20 -2.46
N ARG A 52 -2.37 -13.21 -3.38
CA ARG A 52 -3.67 -12.57 -3.18
C ARG A 52 -4.46 -13.27 -2.07
N GLU A 53 -4.49 -14.60 -2.07
CA GLU A 53 -5.12 -15.40 -1.01
C GLU A 53 -4.47 -15.14 0.35
N ALA A 54 -3.13 -15.07 0.42
CA ALA A 54 -2.42 -14.76 1.66
C ALA A 54 -2.78 -13.37 2.21
N ILE A 55 -2.88 -12.36 1.35
CA ILE A 55 -3.24 -11.00 1.76
C ILE A 55 -4.71 -10.92 2.20
N ILE A 56 -5.64 -11.56 1.47
CA ILE A 56 -7.04 -11.63 1.87
C ILE A 56 -7.19 -12.33 3.22
N ALA A 57 -6.48 -13.43 3.43
CA ALA A 57 -6.49 -14.17 4.69
C ALA A 57 -5.92 -13.33 5.85
N ALA A 58 -4.83 -12.58 5.62
CA ALA A 58 -4.27 -11.65 6.59
C ALA A 58 -5.22 -10.49 6.92
N ASN A 59 -5.87 -9.92 5.91
CA ASN A 59 -6.88 -8.87 6.12
C ASN A 59 -8.06 -9.33 6.98
N ALA A 60 -8.41 -10.61 6.93
CA ALA A 60 -9.47 -11.22 7.73
C ALA A 60 -9.01 -11.67 9.13
N ALA A 61 -7.70 -11.81 9.34
CA ALA A 61 -7.11 -12.20 10.61
C ALA A 61 -6.92 -10.97 11.52
N ALA A 62 -6.84 -11.23 12.83
CA ALA A 62 -6.67 -10.18 13.84
C ALA A 62 -5.22 -10.13 14.28
N GLY A 63 -4.53 -9.02 14.04
CA GLY A 63 -3.16 -8.83 14.50
C GLY A 63 -2.32 -8.06 13.50
N ALA A 64 -1.00 -8.10 13.72
CA ALA A 64 -0.02 -7.67 12.75
C ALA A 64 0.57 -8.91 12.09
N ASP A 65 0.01 -9.32 10.96
CA ASP A 65 0.30 -10.61 10.36
C ASP A 65 1.58 -10.57 9.51
N VAL A 66 2.08 -11.76 9.19
CA VAL A 66 3.29 -11.93 8.37
C VAL A 66 2.97 -12.80 7.17
N ILE A 67 3.36 -12.34 5.98
CA ILE A 67 3.33 -13.12 4.75
C ILE A 67 4.78 -13.40 4.32
N THR A 68 5.11 -14.69 4.16
CA THR A 68 6.36 -15.12 3.54
C THR A 68 6.13 -15.44 2.08
N VAL A 69 6.90 -14.79 1.20
CA VAL A 69 6.79 -14.93 -0.25
C VAL A 69 8.07 -15.57 -0.78
N PRO A 70 8.05 -16.85 -1.19
CA PRO A 70 9.20 -17.50 -1.80
C PRO A 70 9.66 -16.81 -3.09
N ALA A 71 10.88 -17.14 -3.54
CA ALA A 71 11.37 -16.69 -4.84
C ALA A 71 10.42 -17.11 -5.96
N GLY A 72 10.10 -16.17 -6.85
CA GLY A 72 9.13 -16.36 -7.91
C GLY A 72 8.73 -15.03 -8.55
N THR A 73 8.05 -15.11 -9.70
CA THR A 73 7.35 -13.97 -10.29
C THR A 73 5.85 -14.15 -10.12
N TYR A 74 5.25 -13.29 -9.31
CA TYR A 74 3.84 -13.26 -8.97
C TYR A 74 3.19 -12.20 -9.86
N THR A 75 2.67 -12.64 -11.00
CA THR A 75 2.03 -11.75 -11.99
C THR A 75 0.54 -11.71 -11.71
N LEU A 76 0.02 -10.53 -11.40
CA LEU A 76 -1.43 -10.33 -11.22
C LEU A 76 -2.13 -10.55 -12.56
N SER A 77 -3.25 -11.29 -12.52
CA SER A 77 -3.97 -11.73 -13.70
C SER A 77 -5.48 -11.50 -13.62
N ILE A 78 -6.02 -11.27 -12.42
CA ILE A 78 -7.43 -10.97 -12.23
C ILE A 78 -7.65 -9.47 -12.49
N ALA A 79 -8.15 -9.13 -13.68
CA ALA A 79 -8.38 -7.73 -14.05
C ALA A 79 -9.56 -7.10 -13.28
N GLY A 80 -9.44 -5.81 -12.99
CA GLY A 80 -10.42 -4.98 -12.29
C GLY A 80 -9.73 -3.72 -11.78
N THR A 81 -10.50 -2.67 -11.48
CA THR A 81 -9.98 -1.44 -10.88
C THR A 81 -10.98 -0.83 -9.91
N GLY A 82 -10.48 -0.12 -8.89
CA GLY A 82 -11.29 0.68 -7.97
C GLY A 82 -12.13 -0.13 -6.97
N GLU A 83 -11.75 -1.38 -6.75
CA GLU A 83 -12.25 -2.21 -5.65
C GLU A 83 -11.30 -2.06 -4.43
N ASN A 84 -11.71 -2.50 -3.23
CA ASN A 84 -10.93 -2.29 -1.99
C ASN A 84 -10.96 -3.51 -1.04
N ALA A 85 -11.21 -4.70 -1.59
CA ALA A 85 -11.34 -5.99 -0.91
C ALA A 85 -10.32 -7.03 -1.42
N GLY A 86 -9.45 -6.69 -2.38
CA GLY A 86 -8.40 -7.53 -2.95
C GLY A 86 -8.90 -8.66 -3.85
N ALA A 87 -10.17 -8.65 -4.27
CA ALA A 87 -10.76 -9.62 -5.19
C ALA A 87 -10.29 -9.47 -6.65
N THR A 88 -9.96 -8.27 -7.13
CA THR A 88 -9.52 -8.00 -8.51
C THR A 88 -8.53 -6.84 -8.57
N GLY A 89 -7.74 -6.73 -9.64
CA GLY A 89 -6.84 -5.59 -9.81
C GLY A 89 -5.64 -5.67 -8.88
N ASP A 90 -5.44 -4.64 -8.07
CA ASP A 90 -4.35 -4.54 -7.11
C ASP A 90 -4.53 -5.44 -5.87
N LEU A 91 -3.53 -5.42 -4.99
CA LEU A 91 -3.54 -6.16 -3.73
C LEU A 91 -3.85 -5.19 -2.58
N ASP A 92 -5.07 -5.24 -2.08
CA ASP A 92 -5.53 -4.41 -0.98
C ASP A 92 -5.02 -4.89 0.38
N ILE A 93 -4.47 -3.99 1.17
CA ILE A 93 -4.00 -4.25 2.55
C ILE A 93 -4.85 -3.39 3.49
N THR A 94 -5.67 -4.03 4.31
CA THR A 94 -6.59 -3.37 5.26
C THR A 94 -6.16 -3.53 6.71
N GLY A 95 -5.24 -4.46 6.99
CA GLY A 95 -4.71 -4.77 8.32
C GLY A 95 -3.20 -4.57 8.41
N ASN A 96 -2.67 -4.47 9.63
CA ASN A 96 -1.24 -4.36 9.83
C ASN A 96 -0.54 -5.60 9.28
N LEU A 97 0.45 -5.40 8.42
CA LEU A 97 1.00 -6.48 7.61
C LEU A 97 2.50 -6.35 7.40
N THR A 98 3.20 -7.47 7.55
CA THR A 98 4.59 -7.63 7.14
C THR A 98 4.67 -8.59 5.96
N ILE A 99 5.32 -8.18 4.87
CA ILE A 99 5.56 -9.02 3.69
C ILE A 99 7.08 -9.20 3.53
N ASN A 100 7.53 -10.44 3.60
CA ASN A 100 8.93 -10.82 3.48
C ASN A 100 9.15 -11.65 2.23
N GLY A 101 9.90 -11.11 1.26
CA GLY A 101 10.36 -11.87 0.10
C GLY A 101 11.62 -12.68 0.37
N ALA A 102 11.99 -13.53 -0.58
CA ALA A 102 13.25 -14.28 -0.56
C ALA A 102 14.46 -13.47 -1.09
N GLY A 103 14.24 -12.24 -1.56
CA GLY A 103 15.28 -11.37 -2.11
C GLY A 103 14.72 -10.48 -3.23
N ALA A 104 15.13 -9.21 -3.26
CA ALA A 104 14.59 -8.23 -4.21
C ALA A 104 14.75 -8.65 -5.68
N SER A 105 15.81 -9.38 -6.02
CA SER A 105 16.08 -9.86 -7.38
C SER A 105 15.34 -11.16 -7.75
N THR A 106 14.79 -11.88 -6.77
CA THR A 106 14.19 -13.22 -6.97
C THR A 106 12.72 -13.28 -6.64
N THR A 107 12.19 -12.32 -5.88
CA THR A 107 10.78 -12.20 -5.52
C THR A 107 10.17 -10.99 -6.20
N ILE A 108 9.43 -11.20 -7.28
CA ILE A 108 8.94 -10.14 -8.16
C ILE A 108 7.41 -10.13 -8.11
N ILE A 109 6.84 -9.03 -7.62
CA ILE A 109 5.39 -8.78 -7.68
C ILE A 109 5.13 -7.85 -8.87
N ASN A 110 4.38 -8.35 -9.84
CA ASN A 110 4.14 -7.67 -11.11
C ASN A 110 2.63 -7.47 -11.33
N ALA A 111 2.18 -6.23 -11.32
CA ALA A 111 0.77 -5.91 -11.56
C ALA A 111 0.32 -6.09 -13.02
N ASN A 112 1.23 -6.44 -13.93
CA ASN A 112 0.87 -6.78 -15.32
C ASN A 112 0.10 -5.66 -16.06
N SER A 113 0.29 -4.42 -15.63
CA SER A 113 -0.39 -3.23 -16.15
C SER A 113 -1.92 -3.26 -16.05
N ILE A 114 -2.49 -4.07 -15.14
CA ILE A 114 -3.95 -4.14 -14.94
C ILE A 114 -4.47 -3.09 -13.96
N ASP A 115 -3.70 -2.81 -12.90
CA ASP A 115 -3.94 -1.77 -11.88
C ASP A 115 -2.60 -1.44 -11.19
N ARG A 116 -2.63 -0.86 -9.99
CA ARG A 116 -1.50 -0.76 -9.05
C ARG A 116 -1.00 -2.14 -8.64
N VAL A 117 0.13 -2.16 -7.94
CA VAL A 117 0.59 -3.40 -7.29
C VAL A 117 -0.08 -3.56 -5.91
N PHE A 118 0.02 -2.55 -5.05
CA PHE A 118 -0.54 -2.58 -3.71
C PHE A 118 -1.35 -1.31 -3.38
N HIS A 119 -2.38 -1.48 -2.56
CA HIS A 119 -3.17 -0.37 -2.03
C HIS A 119 -3.39 -0.55 -0.53
N GLY A 120 -2.85 0.38 0.26
CA GLY A 120 -3.13 0.47 1.69
C GLY A 120 -4.46 1.18 1.93
N VAL A 121 -5.47 0.42 2.32
CA VAL A 121 -6.85 0.88 2.55
C VAL A 121 -7.04 1.17 4.04
N THR A 122 -7.29 2.44 4.37
CA THR A 122 -7.35 2.90 5.77
C THR A 122 -8.77 3.22 6.23
N THR A 123 -9.06 2.95 7.50
CA THR A 123 -10.29 3.37 8.17
C THR A 123 -10.08 4.69 8.92
N ALA A 124 -11.13 5.51 9.02
CA ALA A 124 -11.06 6.80 9.72
C ALA A 124 -10.50 6.66 11.15
N GLY A 125 -9.52 7.49 11.50
CA GLY A 125 -8.89 7.49 12.82
C GLY A 125 -7.97 6.30 13.12
N THR A 126 -7.66 5.45 12.13
CA THR A 126 -6.74 4.32 12.27
C THR A 126 -5.41 4.59 11.57
N THR A 127 -4.34 3.94 12.05
CA THR A 127 -3.04 3.91 11.38
C THR A 127 -2.78 2.50 10.86
N LEU A 128 -2.68 2.35 9.56
CA LEU A 128 -2.24 1.13 8.90
C LEU A 128 -0.72 1.05 8.92
N ILE A 129 -0.16 -0.03 9.45
CA ILE A 129 1.29 -0.26 9.51
C ILE A 129 1.65 -1.39 8.54
N VAL A 130 2.44 -1.06 7.52
CA VAL A 130 2.89 -2.03 6.51
C VAL A 130 4.40 -2.04 6.46
N ALA A 131 5.00 -3.23 6.55
CA ALA A 131 6.42 -3.45 6.35
C ALA A 131 6.62 -4.40 5.16
N ILE A 132 7.41 -4.00 4.17
CA ILE A 132 7.70 -4.81 2.99
C ILE A 132 9.21 -4.90 2.86
N SER A 133 9.70 -6.13 2.69
CA SER A 133 11.12 -6.38 2.50
C SER A 133 11.41 -7.41 1.43
N ASP A 134 12.60 -7.28 0.82
CA ASP A 134 13.19 -8.30 -0.04
C ASP A 134 12.35 -8.67 -1.28
N ILE A 135 11.67 -7.69 -1.88
CA ILE A 135 10.88 -7.86 -3.12
C ILE A 135 11.15 -6.80 -4.19
N THR A 136 10.78 -7.10 -5.42
CA THR A 136 10.55 -6.12 -6.49
C THR A 136 9.05 -5.84 -6.63
N ILE A 137 8.69 -4.56 -6.76
CA ILE A 137 7.34 -4.04 -7.02
C ILE A 137 7.35 -3.37 -8.40
N ARG A 138 6.64 -3.93 -9.37
CA ARG A 138 6.67 -3.42 -10.75
C ARG A 138 5.37 -3.60 -11.54
N GLY A 139 5.35 -2.95 -12.71
CA GLY A 139 4.33 -3.16 -13.72
C GLY A 139 2.96 -2.62 -13.33
N GLY A 140 2.87 -1.83 -12.26
CA GLY A 140 1.67 -1.08 -11.93
C GLY A 140 1.35 -0.06 -13.00
N ASN A 141 0.08 0.01 -13.40
CA ASN A 141 -0.39 0.99 -14.38
C ASN A 141 -1.81 1.43 -14.06
N LEU A 142 -1.93 2.64 -13.52
CA LEU A 142 -3.22 3.31 -13.38
C LEU A 142 -3.46 4.28 -14.55
N PRO A 143 -4.45 4.03 -15.41
CA PRO A 143 -4.80 4.96 -16.49
C PRO A 143 -5.21 6.34 -15.97
N ALA A 144 -5.00 7.36 -16.81
CA ALA A 144 -5.46 8.72 -16.51
C ALA A 144 -6.99 8.76 -16.37
N GLY A 145 -7.48 9.52 -15.37
CA GLY A 145 -8.92 9.68 -15.09
C GLY A 145 -9.41 8.98 -13.81
N ILE A 146 -8.60 8.09 -13.24
CA ILE A 146 -8.79 7.60 -11.86
C ILE A 146 -8.12 8.59 -10.91
N THR A 147 -8.80 9.01 -9.84
CA THR A 147 -8.30 10.01 -8.87
C THR A 147 -7.16 9.51 -7.99
N ASN A 148 -6.85 8.22 -8.07
CA ASN A 148 -5.91 7.55 -7.19
C ASN A 148 -4.48 7.67 -7.73
N MET A 149 -3.51 7.44 -6.87
CA MET A 149 -2.08 7.73 -7.08
C MET A 149 -1.26 6.48 -6.77
N GLY A 150 0.05 6.46 -7.02
CA GLY A 150 0.88 5.31 -6.62
C GLY A 150 0.74 4.12 -7.56
N GLY A 151 1.52 4.06 -8.65
CA GLY A 151 1.52 2.88 -9.52
C GLY A 151 2.04 1.62 -8.82
N GLY A 152 3.09 1.76 -8.00
CA GLY A 152 3.62 0.66 -7.19
C GLY A 152 2.81 0.44 -5.91
N PHE A 153 2.80 1.44 -5.04
CA PHE A 153 2.04 1.40 -3.79
C PHE A 153 1.25 2.69 -3.62
N ALA A 154 -0.04 2.56 -3.35
CA ALA A 154 -0.90 3.68 -3.01
C ALA A 154 -1.35 3.64 -1.56
N SER A 155 -1.50 4.81 -0.97
CA SER A 155 -2.44 4.96 0.13
C SER A 155 -3.18 6.27 -0.10
N ASP A 156 -4.43 6.14 -0.53
CA ASP A 156 -5.38 7.22 -0.49
C ASP A 156 -6.16 7.11 0.82
N SER A 157 -6.03 8.14 1.65
CA SER A 157 -6.96 8.29 2.75
C SER A 157 -8.26 8.84 2.16
N THR A 158 -9.16 7.96 1.71
CA THR A 158 -10.58 8.35 1.48
C THR A 158 -11.27 8.68 2.81
N THR A 159 -10.62 8.36 3.92
CA THR A 159 -11.03 8.62 5.30
C THR A 159 -10.08 9.62 5.98
N THR A 160 -10.04 9.65 7.32
CA THR A 160 -9.03 10.37 8.10
C THR A 160 -7.91 9.47 8.61
N GLY A 161 -7.82 8.23 8.12
CA GLY A 161 -6.75 7.29 8.46
C GLY A 161 -5.41 7.66 7.83
N ASN A 162 -4.33 7.03 8.29
CA ASN A 162 -2.99 7.22 7.75
C ASN A 162 -2.25 5.88 7.61
N THR A 163 -1.19 5.89 6.82
CA THR A 163 -0.37 4.71 6.55
C THR A 163 1.08 4.96 6.91
N ASN A 164 1.67 4.02 7.63
CA ASN A 164 3.09 3.95 7.92
C ASN A 164 3.68 2.79 7.11
N LEU A 165 4.32 3.11 5.98
CA LEU A 165 4.96 2.14 5.11
C LEU A 165 6.47 2.13 5.35
N THR A 166 7.01 0.93 5.62
CA THR A 166 8.45 0.68 5.68
C THR A 166 8.86 -0.22 4.52
N LEU A 167 9.84 0.21 3.74
CA LEU A 167 10.41 -0.51 2.61
C LEU A 167 11.89 -0.78 2.90
N ASN A 168 12.27 -2.05 2.99
CA ASN A 168 13.66 -2.45 3.23
C ASN A 168 14.15 -3.45 2.18
N ASN A 169 15.24 -3.14 1.47
CA ASN A 169 15.72 -3.98 0.36
C ASN A 169 14.63 -4.25 -0.68
N VAL A 170 13.96 -3.18 -1.13
CA VAL A 170 12.89 -3.25 -2.14
C VAL A 170 13.34 -2.55 -3.41
N GLN A 171 12.98 -3.11 -4.57
CA GLN A 171 13.09 -2.41 -5.86
C GLN A 171 11.70 -2.01 -6.34
N ILE A 172 11.41 -0.71 -6.42
CA ILE A 172 10.16 -0.20 -6.99
C ILE A 172 10.47 0.38 -8.35
N SER A 173 10.04 -0.32 -9.41
CA SER A 173 10.41 0.08 -10.76
C SER A 173 9.36 -0.18 -11.81
N ASN A 174 9.40 0.58 -12.90
CA ASN A 174 8.52 0.38 -14.05
C ASN A 174 7.04 0.45 -13.67
N ASN A 175 6.68 1.34 -12.76
CA ASN A 175 5.30 1.62 -12.40
C ASN A 175 4.88 2.97 -12.99
N THR A 176 3.67 3.01 -13.53
CA THR A 176 3.10 4.18 -14.20
C THR A 176 1.78 4.56 -13.54
N THR A 177 1.53 5.85 -13.41
CA THR A 177 0.21 6.38 -13.08
C THR A 177 -0.08 7.62 -13.92
N GLY A 178 -1.33 7.80 -14.35
CA GLY A 178 -1.77 9.03 -14.98
C GLY A 178 -1.80 10.25 -14.04
N ASN A 179 -1.60 10.05 -12.73
CA ASN A 179 -1.69 11.10 -11.71
C ASN A 179 -0.32 11.33 -11.03
N ASN A 180 -0.21 11.24 -9.70
CA ASN A 180 1.08 11.48 -9.01
C ASN A 180 1.69 10.23 -8.37
N GLY A 181 3.02 10.24 -8.22
CA GLY A 181 3.77 9.22 -7.49
C GLY A 181 3.79 7.88 -8.24
N GLY A 182 4.59 7.74 -9.29
CA GLY A 182 4.61 6.50 -10.10
C GLY A 182 5.00 5.28 -9.26
N ALA A 183 5.94 5.43 -8.33
CA ALA A 183 6.35 4.40 -7.39
C ALA A 183 5.43 4.35 -6.17
N VAL A 184 5.35 5.44 -5.41
CA VAL A 184 4.52 5.55 -4.20
C VAL A 184 3.74 6.85 -4.22
N GLY A 185 2.44 6.75 -3.98
CA GLY A 185 1.53 7.89 -3.89
C GLY A 185 0.75 7.87 -2.58
N PHE A 186 1.12 8.75 -1.64
CA PHE A 186 0.42 8.97 -0.37
C PHE A 186 -0.25 10.33 -0.36
N ILE A 187 -1.57 10.31 -0.25
CA ILE A 187 -2.40 11.51 -0.08
C ILE A 187 -3.35 11.37 1.07
N LYS A 188 -3.60 12.52 1.70
CA LYS A 188 -4.45 12.60 2.87
C LYS A 188 -5.54 13.64 2.70
N ASN A 189 -6.70 13.37 3.27
CA ASN A 189 -7.74 14.35 3.44
C ASN A 189 -7.33 15.46 4.42
N ALA A 190 -7.98 16.62 4.31
CA ALA A 190 -7.83 17.69 5.27
C ALA A 190 -8.19 17.19 6.69
N GLY A 191 -7.32 17.47 7.67
CA GLY A 191 -7.50 17.02 9.06
C GLY A 191 -7.02 15.59 9.34
N ALA A 192 -6.61 14.81 8.34
CA ALA A 192 -6.00 13.50 8.54
C ALA A 192 -4.57 13.62 9.06
N ALA A 193 -4.14 12.61 9.82
CA ALA A 193 -2.76 12.44 10.25
C ALA A 193 -1.83 12.27 9.03
N ASN A 194 -0.54 12.55 9.23
CA ASN A 194 0.45 12.38 8.16
C ASN A 194 0.67 10.89 7.88
N HIS A 195 0.80 10.53 6.60
CA HIS A 195 1.44 9.27 6.24
C HIS A 195 2.92 9.30 6.63
N VAL A 196 3.51 8.14 6.85
CA VAL A 196 4.94 7.97 7.07
C VAL A 196 5.47 6.99 6.04
N LEU A 197 6.50 7.40 5.28
CA LEU A 197 7.24 6.52 4.39
C LEU A 197 8.69 6.41 4.87
N THR A 198 9.12 5.20 5.19
CA THR A 198 10.51 4.88 5.53
C THR A 198 11.10 3.97 4.48
N ILE A 199 12.23 4.36 3.89
CA ILE A 199 12.89 3.60 2.81
C ILE A 199 14.35 3.36 3.19
N THR A 200 14.75 2.09 3.21
CA THR A 200 16.12 1.66 3.50
C THR A 200 16.60 0.64 2.48
N ASN A 201 17.87 0.73 2.05
CA ASN A 201 18.52 -0.26 1.17
C ASN A 201 17.75 -0.53 -0.13
N SER A 202 16.99 0.44 -0.64
CA SER A 202 16.01 0.23 -1.69
C SER A 202 16.31 1.09 -2.92
N THR A 203 15.76 0.69 -4.06
CA THR A 203 15.91 1.39 -5.34
C THR A 203 14.55 1.81 -5.87
N ILE A 204 14.41 3.06 -6.29
CA ILE A 204 13.24 3.59 -6.99
C ILE A 204 13.69 4.06 -8.37
N ALA A 205 13.30 3.35 -9.42
CA ALA A 205 13.80 3.60 -10.78
C ALA A 205 12.73 3.43 -11.85
N ASN A 206 12.79 4.21 -12.92
CA ASN A 206 11.91 4.05 -14.11
C ASN A 206 10.42 4.08 -13.78
N ASN A 207 10.01 4.90 -12.81
CA ASN A 207 8.61 5.11 -12.50
C ASN A 207 8.12 6.41 -13.17
N LEU A 208 6.91 6.39 -13.71
CA LEU A 208 6.33 7.47 -14.50
C LEU A 208 5.04 7.97 -13.86
N ALA A 209 4.89 9.29 -13.77
CA ALA A 209 3.69 9.95 -13.30
C ALA A 209 3.55 11.32 -13.95
N LEU A 210 2.34 11.89 -13.97
CA LEU A 210 2.12 13.28 -14.37
C LEU A 210 2.85 14.25 -13.44
N ASN A 211 2.87 13.95 -12.14
CA ASN A 211 3.57 14.71 -11.11
C ASN A 211 4.38 13.79 -10.19
N GLY A 212 5.65 14.10 -9.94
CA GLY A 212 6.49 13.28 -9.05
C GLY A 212 6.66 11.84 -9.54
N GLY A 213 7.42 11.64 -10.63
CA GLY A 213 7.57 10.36 -11.32
C GLY A 213 7.89 9.15 -10.42
N GLY A 214 8.63 9.37 -9.32
CA GLY A 214 8.84 8.36 -8.29
C GLY A 214 7.86 8.49 -7.13
N LEU A 215 8.08 9.46 -6.25
CA LEU A 215 7.39 9.54 -4.95
C LEU A 215 6.55 10.81 -4.84
N VAL A 216 5.35 10.66 -4.29
CA VAL A 216 4.57 11.75 -3.71
C VAL A 216 4.08 11.32 -2.33
N VAL A 217 4.43 12.10 -1.31
CA VAL A 217 4.07 11.80 0.10
C VAL A 217 3.54 13.04 0.80
N MET A 218 2.24 13.04 1.11
CA MET A 218 1.63 14.01 2.03
C MET A 218 1.85 13.58 3.48
N GLY A 219 3.06 13.78 3.98
CA GLY A 219 3.42 13.38 5.34
C GLY A 219 4.92 13.42 5.59
N ALA A 220 5.39 12.56 6.48
CA ALA A 220 6.81 12.41 6.78
C ALA A 220 7.46 11.40 5.82
N LEU A 221 8.66 11.72 5.35
CA LEU A 221 9.48 10.86 4.52
C LEU A 221 10.86 10.72 5.16
N SER A 222 11.31 9.48 5.36
CA SER A 222 12.66 9.13 5.80
C SER A 222 13.29 8.18 4.79
N MET A 223 14.49 8.51 4.32
CA MET A 223 15.24 7.70 3.35
C MET A 223 16.69 7.53 3.80
N SER A 224 17.22 6.31 3.72
CA SER A 224 18.66 6.06 3.92
C SER A 224 19.17 4.91 3.04
N HIS A 225 20.46 4.96 2.69
CA HIS A 225 21.13 3.92 1.89
C HIS A 225 20.41 3.57 0.57
N LEU A 226 20.19 4.56 -0.30
CA LEU A 226 19.71 4.32 -1.66
C LEU A 226 20.88 3.93 -2.56
N ALA A 227 20.76 2.84 -3.33
CA ALA A 227 21.78 2.48 -4.31
C ALA A 227 21.73 3.43 -5.53
N PRO A 228 22.88 3.95 -6.01
CA PRO A 228 22.92 4.79 -7.20
C PRO A 228 22.64 3.99 -8.48
N PHE A 229 22.07 4.66 -9.50
CA PHE A 229 21.80 4.10 -10.82
C PHE A 229 23.04 3.42 -11.45
N PRO A 230 22.91 2.27 -12.15
CA PRO A 230 23.99 1.78 -13.00
C PRO A 230 24.20 2.71 -14.20
N PRO A 231 25.45 3.05 -14.57
CA PRO A 231 25.76 4.14 -15.51
C PRO A 231 25.65 3.78 -17.01
N THR A 232 24.87 2.78 -17.41
CA THR A 232 24.99 2.21 -18.77
C THR A 232 23.89 2.57 -19.78
N GLU A 233 22.93 3.44 -19.46
CA GLU A 233 21.96 3.93 -20.45
C GLU A 233 21.92 5.48 -20.52
N PRO A 234 21.88 6.07 -21.73
CA PRO A 234 21.70 7.51 -21.88
C PRO A 234 20.34 7.94 -21.28
N PRO A 235 20.25 9.13 -20.67
CA PRO A 235 19.12 9.51 -19.82
C PRO A 235 17.86 9.67 -20.68
N ARG A 236 16.99 8.66 -20.69
CA ARG A 236 15.57 8.86 -20.95
C ARG A 236 14.88 8.98 -19.59
N MET A 237 14.84 10.21 -19.08
CA MET A 237 14.03 10.62 -17.92
C MET A 237 14.34 9.93 -16.58
N ALA A 238 15.57 10.09 -16.06
CA ALA A 238 15.89 9.75 -14.68
C ALA A 238 15.96 11.04 -13.82
N GLY A 239 14.93 11.29 -13.02
CA GLY A 239 14.96 12.35 -12.01
C GLY A 239 15.93 11.99 -10.89
N VAL A 240 16.97 12.80 -10.71
CA VAL A 240 17.86 12.76 -9.55
C VAL A 240 17.08 13.25 -8.33
N PHE A 241 16.95 12.42 -7.29
CA PHE A 241 16.34 12.81 -6.02
C PHE A 241 17.36 13.48 -5.10
N THR A 242 17.22 14.78 -4.91
CA THR A 242 17.65 15.47 -3.69
C THR A 242 16.41 16.14 -3.12
N LEU A 243 16.04 15.88 -1.86
CA LEU A 243 15.48 16.96 -1.06
C LEU A 243 15.66 16.77 0.45
N GLN A 244 16.11 17.87 1.05
CA GLN A 244 16.28 18.12 2.48
C GLN A 244 14.92 18.50 3.06
N ALA A 245 14.47 17.80 4.10
CA ALA A 245 13.25 18.13 4.82
C ALA A 245 13.38 19.49 5.51
N ILE A 246 12.55 20.47 5.17
CA ILE A 246 12.36 21.66 5.99
C ILE A 246 10.89 21.74 6.40
N HIS A 247 10.72 21.69 7.71
CA HIS A 247 9.51 21.89 8.48
C HIS A 247 8.88 23.25 8.13
N GLN A 248 7.73 23.31 7.44
CA GLN A 248 6.77 24.43 7.48
C GLN A 248 5.37 23.97 7.01
N PRO A 249 4.27 24.52 7.55
CA PRO A 249 2.92 24.14 7.18
C PRO A 249 2.55 24.78 5.84
N SER A 250 2.21 23.96 4.85
CA SER A 250 1.67 24.37 3.53
C SER A 250 2.73 24.78 2.48
N VAL A 251 3.60 23.86 2.07
CA VAL A 251 4.33 23.98 0.78
C VAL A 251 4.29 22.64 0.06
N TRP A 252 3.77 22.65 -1.17
CA TRP A 252 3.80 21.50 -2.07
C TRP A 252 5.25 21.22 -2.48
N LEU A 253 5.74 20.03 -2.16
CA LEU A 253 7.03 19.56 -2.62
C LEU A 253 6.85 18.91 -4.00
N THR A 254 6.78 19.71 -5.04
CA THR A 254 6.73 19.21 -6.42
C THR A 254 8.15 18.87 -6.86
N ALA A 255 8.48 17.58 -6.98
CA ALA A 255 9.60 17.17 -7.82
C ALA A 255 9.18 17.44 -9.28
N GLN A 256 9.48 18.64 -9.75
CA GLN A 256 9.18 19.06 -11.11
C GLN A 256 10.31 18.55 -12.01
N SER A 257 10.05 17.52 -12.83
CA SER A 257 10.85 17.35 -14.04
C SER A 257 10.46 18.49 -14.97
N VAL A 258 11.30 19.52 -15.07
CA VAL A 258 11.10 20.56 -16.09
C VAL A 258 11.37 19.90 -17.43
N ALA A 259 10.30 19.52 -18.13
CA ALA A 259 10.36 19.18 -19.54
C ALA A 259 10.63 20.49 -20.31
N THR A 260 11.89 20.81 -20.60
CA THR A 260 12.18 21.72 -21.70
C THR A 260 11.87 20.96 -22.99
N GLN A 261 10.74 21.32 -23.61
CA GLN A 261 10.47 21.02 -25.01
C GLN A 261 11.69 21.45 -25.85
N PRO A 262 12.17 20.67 -26.84
CA PRO A 262 13.12 21.19 -27.80
C PRO A 262 12.38 22.19 -28.69
N MET A 263 12.46 23.48 -28.37
CA MET A 263 12.16 24.51 -29.34
C MET A 263 13.26 24.48 -30.39
N ALA A 264 12.93 23.97 -31.57
CA ALA A 264 13.73 24.18 -32.77
C ALA A 264 13.78 25.69 -33.06
N MET A 265 14.92 26.32 -32.78
CA MET A 265 15.19 27.66 -33.25
C MET A 265 15.75 27.57 -34.66
N VAL A 266 14.95 27.98 -35.64
CA VAL A 266 15.38 28.26 -37.01
C VAL A 266 16.35 29.43 -36.96
N ALA A 267 17.53 29.23 -37.55
CA ALA A 267 18.54 30.26 -37.74
C ALA A 267 18.12 31.23 -38.86
N VAL A 268 18.21 32.54 -38.58
CA VAL A 268 18.77 33.57 -39.48
C VAL A 268 19.52 34.56 -38.60
#